data_AF-A0A495J6E1-F1
#
_entry.id   AF-A0A495J6E1-F1
#
_cell.length_a   1.000
_cell.length_b   1.000
_cell.length_c   1.000
_cell.angle_alpha   90.00
_cell.angle_beta   90.00
_cell.angle_gamma   90.00
#
_symmetry.space_group_name_H-M   'P 1'
#
loop_
_entity.id
_entity.type
_entity.pdbx_description
1 polymer ?
#
loop_
_entity_poly.entity_id
_entity_poly.type
_entity_poly.pdbx_seq_one_letter_code
_entity_poly.pdbx_strand_id
1 'polypeptide(L)'
;MALKSLQSVFKTELAKIKQLKMAAQFCRVVTDLPVPLQRYFEFCGYTGKECARAVTVDWESAWLKLALKGKWKKVVCTQINVLPQPVRLFYIRRKLLGVFPFGAIDEFMQNNSQMLIKLLNFFTVSHATGKEMDKAELVTILAETILIPAYALQYYITWKQLNPNCVKGTINYKGICASGLFYFGEAGQILSFETNDRYYTTKTGEYVQTRWLARVDSYRPHHGGNIPSAFATIWRRPEGDFEYFKGTIAAIRYTPFETFGVGAKPGAVNSRYISHPKLAFP
;
A
#
# COMPACT_ATOMS: atom_id res chain seq x y z
N MET A 1 -3.62 2.28 32.02
CA MET A 1 -3.00 2.62 30.72
C MET A 1 -3.94 3.56 29.98
N ALA A 2 -3.55 4.80 29.65
CA ALA A 2 -4.48 5.81 29.13
C ALA A 2 -5.03 5.44 27.73
N LEU A 3 -6.33 5.57 27.55
CA LEU A 3 -7.05 5.22 26.31
C LEU A 3 -6.70 6.25 25.21
N LYS A 4 -5.75 5.93 24.32
CA LYS A 4 -5.38 6.83 23.22
C LYS A 4 -6.43 6.80 22.10
N SER A 5 -6.82 7.99 21.61
CA SER A 5 -7.71 8.12 20.45
C SER A 5 -7.04 7.63 19.16
N LEU A 6 -7.81 7.19 18.15
CA LEU A 6 -7.24 6.80 16.84
C LEU A 6 -6.40 7.91 16.21
N GLN A 7 -6.83 9.17 16.33
CA GLN A 7 -6.06 10.29 15.79
C GLN A 7 -4.71 10.45 16.52
N SER A 8 -4.65 10.19 17.83
CA SER A 8 -3.40 10.19 18.59
C SER A 8 -2.50 9.03 18.19
N VAL A 9 -3.05 7.84 17.95
CA VAL A 9 -2.29 6.70 17.42
C VAL A 9 -1.72 7.04 16.05
N PHE A 10 -2.55 7.50 15.10
CA PHE A 10 -2.10 7.90 13.76
C PHE A 10 -0.98 8.95 13.79
N LYS A 11 -1.11 9.99 14.63
CA LYS A 11 -0.04 11.00 14.79
C LYS A 11 1.25 10.41 15.35
N THR A 12 1.14 9.44 16.26
CA THR A 12 2.31 8.76 16.85
C THR A 12 3.02 7.91 15.80
N GLU A 13 2.27 7.10 15.03
CA GLU A 13 2.84 6.28 13.96
C GLU A 13 3.44 7.13 12.84
N LEU A 14 2.76 8.21 12.46
CA LEU A 14 3.30 9.19 11.52
C LEU A 14 4.62 9.81 12.01
N ALA A 15 4.73 10.12 13.30
CA ALA A 15 5.97 10.64 13.88
C ALA A 15 7.12 9.61 13.84
N LYS A 16 6.82 8.33 14.06
CA LYS A 16 7.81 7.25 13.91
C LYS A 16 8.28 7.12 12.46
N ILE A 17 7.35 7.16 11.48
CA ILE A 17 7.68 7.15 10.05
C ILE A 17 8.64 8.29 9.69
N LYS A 18 8.40 9.50 10.22
CA LYS A 18 9.27 10.67 10.03
C LYS A 18 10.70 10.47 10.56
N GLN A 19 10.90 9.57 11.51
CA GLN A 19 12.19 9.31 12.16
C GLN A 19 12.87 8.03 11.65
N LEU A 20 12.28 7.31 10.69
CA LEU A 20 12.88 6.09 10.15
C LEU A 20 14.23 6.43 9.49
N LYS A 21 15.29 5.78 9.99
CA LYS A 21 16.61 5.81 9.36
C LYS A 21 16.57 4.93 8.12
N MET A 22 16.95 5.50 6.98
CA MET A 22 16.90 4.82 5.68
C MET A 22 18.32 4.53 5.24
N ALA A 23 18.59 3.28 4.88
CA ALA A 23 19.83 2.93 4.20
C ALA A 23 19.82 3.52 2.77
N ALA A 24 21.01 3.77 2.21
CA ALA A 24 21.13 4.12 0.80
C ALA A 24 20.41 3.09 -0.07
N GLN A 25 19.58 3.56 -1.01
CA GLN A 25 18.72 2.70 -1.81
C GLN A 25 19.43 2.26 -3.09
N PHE A 26 19.36 0.96 -3.37
CA PHE A 26 19.46 0.43 -4.73
C PHE A 26 18.07 -0.07 -5.11
N CYS A 27 17.47 0.55 -6.12
CA CYS A 27 16.27 0.08 -6.79
C CYS A 27 16.67 -0.49 -8.15
N ARG A 28 15.88 -1.43 -8.67
CA ARG A 28 16.06 -1.93 -10.05
C ARG A 28 15.78 -0.83 -11.05
N VAL A 29 16.34 -0.94 -12.24
CA VAL A 29 15.88 -0.16 -13.37
C VAL A 29 14.68 -0.85 -14.02
N VAL A 30 13.80 -0.08 -14.68
CA VAL A 30 12.57 -0.61 -15.28
C VAL A 30 12.88 -1.71 -16.31
N THR A 31 13.98 -1.59 -17.04
CA THR A 31 14.42 -2.59 -18.04
C THR A 31 14.72 -3.97 -17.46
N ASP A 32 14.93 -4.08 -16.14
CA ASP A 32 15.13 -5.37 -15.45
C ASP A 32 13.81 -6.08 -15.12
N LEU A 33 12.66 -5.40 -15.28
CA LEU A 33 11.35 -5.98 -15.00
C LEU A 33 10.82 -6.79 -16.20
N PRO A 34 9.91 -7.76 -15.99
CA PRO A 34 9.14 -8.37 -17.07
C PRO A 34 8.45 -7.35 -17.98
N VAL A 35 8.35 -7.67 -19.28
CA VAL A 35 7.78 -6.78 -20.31
C VAL A 35 6.41 -6.20 -19.93
N PRO A 36 5.44 -6.95 -19.34
CA PRO A 36 4.16 -6.36 -18.94
C PRO A 36 4.29 -5.24 -17.91
N LEU A 37 5.25 -5.35 -16.98
CA LEU A 37 5.52 -4.28 -16.01
C LEU A 37 6.22 -3.10 -16.68
N GLN A 38 7.13 -3.31 -17.61
CA GLN A 38 7.75 -2.20 -18.36
C GLN A 38 6.69 -1.35 -19.08
N ARG A 39 5.76 -2.01 -19.78
CA ARG A 39 4.61 -1.33 -20.40
C ARG A 39 3.74 -0.60 -19.38
N TYR A 40 3.60 -1.14 -18.18
CA TYR A 40 2.84 -0.48 -17.12
C TYR A 40 3.51 0.81 -16.63
N PHE A 41 4.83 0.81 -16.48
CA PHE A 41 5.58 2.02 -16.16
C PHE A 41 5.39 3.09 -17.24
N GLU A 42 5.51 2.71 -18.51
CA GLU A 42 5.27 3.60 -19.65
C GLU A 42 3.83 4.14 -19.66
N PHE A 43 2.83 3.27 -19.51
CA PHE A 43 1.41 3.64 -19.44
C PHE A 43 1.13 4.65 -18.31
N CYS A 44 1.81 4.46 -17.18
CA CYS A 44 1.69 5.33 -16.02
C CYS A 44 2.59 6.58 -16.10
N GLY A 45 3.42 6.73 -17.14
CA GLY A 45 4.32 7.88 -17.33
C GLY A 45 5.53 7.90 -16.39
N TYR A 46 5.88 6.76 -15.79
CA TYR A 46 7.04 6.63 -14.89
C TYR A 46 8.29 6.39 -15.71
N THR A 47 9.30 7.22 -15.50
CA THR A 47 10.58 7.14 -16.21
C THR A 47 11.58 6.19 -15.54
N GLY A 48 11.20 5.54 -14.44
CA GLY A 48 12.04 4.61 -13.69
C GLY A 48 13.09 5.30 -12.81
N LYS A 49 13.11 6.63 -12.81
CA LYS A 49 13.96 7.47 -11.95
C LYS A 49 13.28 7.85 -10.63
N GLU A 50 11.99 7.53 -10.48
CA GLU A 50 11.19 7.89 -9.31
C GLU A 50 11.36 6.91 -8.14
N CYS A 51 12.60 6.60 -7.74
CA CYS A 51 12.83 5.95 -6.45
C CYS A 51 12.44 6.96 -5.38
N ALA A 52 11.20 6.83 -4.91
CA ALA A 52 10.59 7.74 -3.97
C ALA A 52 10.87 7.29 -2.55
N ARG A 53 11.07 8.26 -1.67
CA ARG A 53 11.19 8.05 -0.23
C ARG A 53 9.84 7.78 0.39
N ALA A 54 8.84 8.57 -0.01
CA ALA A 54 7.48 8.45 0.48
C ALA A 54 6.49 8.69 -0.65
N VAL A 55 5.34 8.04 -0.55
CA VAL A 55 4.23 8.19 -1.48
C VAL A 55 2.96 8.44 -0.67
N THR A 56 2.20 9.45 -1.07
CA THR A 56 0.89 9.77 -0.47
C THR A 56 -0.19 9.56 -1.52
N VAL A 57 -1.24 8.82 -1.15
CA VAL A 57 -2.40 8.63 -2.02
C VAL A 57 -3.53 9.51 -1.51
N ASP A 58 -3.93 10.46 -2.34
CA ASP A 58 -5.06 11.34 -2.04
C ASP A 58 -6.33 10.70 -2.58
N TRP A 59 -7.25 10.34 -1.68
CA TRP A 59 -8.53 9.74 -2.05
C TRP A 59 -9.59 10.83 -2.23
N GLU A 60 -10.14 10.96 -3.43
CA GLU A 60 -11.26 11.85 -3.74
C GLU A 60 -12.54 11.34 -3.07
N SER A 61 -12.77 10.03 -3.14
CA SER A 61 -13.85 9.37 -2.42
C SER A 61 -13.44 7.97 -2.02
N ALA A 62 -13.96 7.49 -0.88
CA ALA A 62 -13.77 6.11 -0.45
C ALA A 62 -15.02 5.60 0.27
N TRP A 63 -15.28 4.31 0.11
CA TRP A 63 -16.46 3.63 0.63
C TRP A 63 -16.07 2.28 1.21
N LEU A 64 -16.64 1.97 2.37
CA LEU A 64 -16.44 0.72 3.07
C LEU A 64 -17.77 -0.01 3.26
N LYS A 65 -17.76 -1.33 3.11
CA LYS A 65 -18.89 -2.22 3.39
C LYS A 65 -18.41 -3.29 4.38
N LEU A 66 -19.10 -3.43 5.51
CA LEU A 66 -18.68 -4.31 6.61
C LEU A 66 -19.21 -5.76 6.49
N ALA A 67 -20.17 -6.00 5.61
CA ALA A 67 -20.75 -7.33 5.39
C ALA A 67 -21.25 -7.47 3.95
N LEU A 68 -21.34 -8.69 3.43
CA LEU A 68 -21.72 -8.98 2.04
C LEU A 68 -22.99 -8.24 1.58
N LYS A 69 -24.08 -8.36 2.38
CA LYS A 69 -25.38 -7.69 2.16
C LYS A 69 -25.52 -6.34 2.90
N GLY A 70 -24.41 -5.79 3.41
CA GLY A 70 -24.39 -4.53 4.15
C GLY A 70 -24.51 -3.30 3.25
N LYS A 71 -24.82 -2.14 3.85
CA LYS A 71 -24.86 -0.85 3.13
C LYS A 71 -23.46 -0.25 3.03
N TRP A 72 -23.12 0.33 1.87
CA TRP A 72 -21.91 1.13 1.67
C TRP A 72 -21.89 2.35 2.58
N LYS A 73 -20.72 2.64 3.16
CA LYS A 73 -20.50 3.76 4.07
C LYS A 73 -19.35 4.63 3.54
N LYS A 74 -19.63 5.91 3.29
CA LYS A 74 -18.58 6.88 2.90
C LYS A 74 -17.58 7.05 4.03
N VAL A 75 -16.30 7.00 3.69
CA VAL A 75 -15.17 7.18 4.61
C VAL A 75 -14.19 8.20 4.04
N VAL A 76 -13.34 8.75 4.90
CA VAL A 76 -12.20 9.57 4.51
C VAL A 76 -10.93 8.77 4.79
N CYS A 77 -10.03 8.73 3.82
CA CYS A 77 -8.80 7.95 3.89
C CYS A 77 -7.58 8.88 3.82
N THR A 78 -6.56 8.56 4.62
CA THR A 78 -5.22 9.15 4.52
C THR A 78 -4.23 8.01 4.41
N GLN A 79 -3.45 8.00 3.34
CA GLN A 79 -2.53 6.91 3.02
C GLN A 79 -1.11 7.43 2.83
N ILE A 80 -0.17 6.84 3.55
CA ILE A 80 1.26 7.11 3.39
C ILE A 80 1.99 5.79 3.27
N ASN A 81 2.78 5.67 2.21
CA ASN A 81 3.69 4.57 1.99
C ASN A 81 5.12 5.13 2.02
N VAL A 82 6.05 4.37 2.57
CA VAL A 82 7.48 4.71 2.56
C VAL A 82 8.23 3.58 1.89
N LEU A 83 9.34 3.90 1.23
CA LEU A 83 10.19 3.02 0.41
C LEU A 83 11.66 3.41 0.66
N PRO A 84 12.66 2.49 0.65
CA PRO A 84 12.62 1.11 0.17
C PRO A 84 12.24 0.09 1.25
N GLN A 85 11.85 0.49 2.44
CA GLN A 85 11.23 -0.47 3.38
C GLN A 85 9.76 -0.59 3.01
N PRO A 86 9.10 -1.75 3.09
CA PRO A 86 7.68 -1.88 2.78
C PRO A 86 6.83 -1.29 3.92
N VAL A 87 6.88 0.03 4.11
CA VAL A 87 6.12 0.71 5.18
C VAL A 87 4.82 1.26 4.60
N ARG A 88 3.73 1.01 5.30
CA ARG A 88 2.38 1.41 4.91
C ARG A 88 1.61 1.88 6.13
N LEU A 89 0.99 3.06 6.04
CA LEU A 89 0.09 3.60 7.05
C LEU A 89 -1.19 4.10 6.37
N PHE A 90 -2.29 3.41 6.64
CA PHE A 90 -3.60 3.72 6.08
C PHE A 90 -4.59 4.04 7.19
N TYR A 91 -5.05 5.28 7.22
CA TYR A 91 -5.97 5.77 8.23
C TYR A 91 -7.34 6.04 7.61
N ILE A 92 -8.35 5.31 8.09
CA ILE A 92 -9.75 5.47 7.72
C ILE A 92 -10.48 6.18 8.85
N ARG A 93 -11.25 7.22 8.54
CA ARG A 93 -12.10 7.91 9.50
C ARG A 93 -13.48 8.22 8.96
N ARG A 94 -14.47 8.20 9.85
CA ARG A 94 -15.87 8.52 9.57
C ARG A 94 -16.57 9.05 10.83
N LYS A 95 -17.64 9.82 10.66
CA LYS A 95 -18.63 10.06 11.71
C LYS A 95 -19.89 9.21 11.46
N LEU A 96 -20.23 8.31 12.38
CA LEU A 96 -21.49 7.60 12.47
C LEU A 96 -22.57 8.56 12.98
N LEU A 97 -23.76 8.54 12.35
CA LEU A 97 -24.89 9.42 12.70
C LEU A 97 -24.53 10.93 12.76
N GLY A 98 -23.50 11.35 12.02
CA GLY A 98 -23.01 12.73 12.02
C GLY A 98 -22.12 13.13 13.20
N VAL A 99 -22.12 12.38 14.31
CA VAL A 99 -21.47 12.78 15.57
C VAL A 99 -20.45 11.77 16.13
N PHE A 100 -20.69 10.47 15.98
CA PHE A 100 -19.91 9.43 16.66
C PHE A 100 -18.73 8.97 15.81
N PRO A 101 -17.47 9.18 16.22
CA PRO A 101 -16.33 8.85 15.37
C PRO A 101 -16.14 7.32 15.24
N PHE A 102 -15.82 6.87 14.03
CA PHE A 102 -15.41 5.50 13.72
C PHE A 102 -14.16 5.57 12.85
N GLY A 103 -13.21 4.69 13.09
CA GLY A 103 -12.05 4.61 12.22
C GLY A 103 -11.29 3.31 12.33
N ALA A 104 -10.34 3.17 11.43
CA ALA A 104 -9.39 2.09 11.41
C ALA A 104 -8.01 2.64 11.07
N ILE A 105 -6.99 2.08 11.69
CA ILE A 105 -5.61 2.20 11.25
C ILE A 105 -5.20 0.82 10.75
N ASP A 106 -4.63 0.78 9.57
CA ASP A 106 -4.07 -0.39 8.94
C ASP A 106 -2.62 -0.06 8.61
N GLU A 107 -1.69 -0.75 9.26
CA GLU A 107 -0.28 -0.39 9.28
C GLU A 107 0.61 -1.62 9.09
N PHE A 108 1.71 -1.41 8.36
CA PHE A 108 2.88 -2.26 8.38
C PHE A 108 4.13 -1.40 8.57
N MET A 109 4.85 -1.59 9.67
CA MET A 109 6.09 -0.86 9.97
C MET A 109 7.02 -1.71 10.83
N GLN A 110 8.34 -1.65 10.57
CA GLN A 110 9.35 -2.37 11.36
C GLN A 110 9.08 -3.87 11.55
N ASN A 111 8.46 -4.52 10.54
CA ASN A 111 8.14 -5.95 10.48
C ASN A 111 6.98 -6.39 11.36
N ASN A 112 6.25 -5.44 11.92
CA ASN A 112 5.01 -5.71 12.61
C ASN A 112 3.89 -5.03 11.84
N SER A 113 2.85 -5.79 11.53
CA SER A 113 1.58 -5.24 11.10
C SER A 113 0.68 -5.00 12.29
N GLN A 114 -0.13 -3.96 12.16
CA GLN A 114 -1.22 -3.69 13.07
C GLN A 114 -2.43 -3.28 12.26
N MET A 115 -3.50 -4.06 12.37
CA MET A 115 -4.83 -3.57 12.04
C MET A 115 -5.56 -3.25 13.34
N LEU A 116 -5.89 -1.97 13.53
CA LEU A 116 -6.57 -1.45 14.70
C LEU A 116 -7.85 -0.74 14.29
N ILE A 117 -8.99 -1.36 14.58
CA ILE A 117 -10.31 -0.79 14.36
C ILE A 117 -10.83 -0.27 15.69
N LYS A 118 -11.22 1.01 15.76
CA LYS A 118 -11.89 1.56 16.95
C LYS A 118 -13.25 2.20 16.63
N LEU A 119 -14.19 1.97 17.54
CA LEU A 119 -15.47 2.65 17.62
C LEU A 119 -15.40 3.77 18.66
N LEU A 120 -16.05 4.89 18.39
CA LEU A 120 -15.98 6.13 19.19
C LEU A 120 -14.54 6.65 19.38
N ASN A 121 -13.59 6.29 18.52
CA ASN A 121 -12.14 6.52 18.67
C ASN A 121 -11.47 5.91 19.91
N PHE A 122 -12.23 5.31 20.82
CA PHE A 122 -11.80 4.92 22.15
C PHE A 122 -11.88 3.40 22.38
N PHE A 123 -12.96 2.77 21.92
CA PHE A 123 -13.21 1.34 22.11
C PHE A 123 -12.63 0.54 20.95
N THR A 124 -11.65 -0.31 21.23
CA THR A 124 -11.09 -1.24 20.25
C THR A 124 -12.13 -2.29 19.89
N VAL A 125 -12.49 -2.34 18.60
CA VAL A 125 -13.43 -3.32 18.03
C VAL A 125 -12.66 -4.53 17.52
N SER A 126 -11.49 -4.30 16.94
CA SER A 126 -10.59 -5.35 16.49
C SER A 126 -9.16 -4.84 16.59
N HIS A 127 -8.27 -5.70 17.06
CA HIS A 127 -6.83 -5.49 17.03
C HIS A 127 -6.16 -6.78 16.57
N ALA A 128 -5.88 -6.85 15.28
CA ALA A 128 -5.20 -7.98 14.68
C ALA A 128 -3.70 -7.69 14.58
N THR A 129 -2.90 -8.64 15.03
CA THR A 129 -1.43 -8.65 14.99
C THR A 129 -0.98 -10.11 14.78
N GLY A 130 0.31 -10.32 14.51
CA GLY A 130 0.88 -11.65 14.32
C GLY A 130 1.12 -11.99 12.85
N LYS A 131 1.68 -13.17 12.60
CA LYS A 131 2.25 -13.55 11.30
C LYS A 131 1.22 -13.57 10.17
N GLU A 132 -0.02 -13.93 10.47
CA GLU A 132 -1.14 -13.96 9.54
C GLU A 132 -1.50 -12.55 9.08
N MET A 133 -1.53 -11.59 10.02
CA MET A 133 -1.75 -10.17 9.72
C MET A 133 -0.55 -9.59 8.96
N ASP A 134 0.68 -9.96 9.34
CA ASP A 134 1.89 -9.51 8.65
C ASP A 134 1.90 -9.96 7.18
N LYS A 135 1.52 -11.22 6.94
CA LYS A 135 1.38 -11.75 5.58
C LYS A 135 0.24 -11.07 4.82
N ALA A 136 -0.89 -10.78 5.47
CA ALA A 136 -2.00 -10.06 4.85
C ALA A 136 -1.61 -8.62 4.44
N GLU A 137 -0.81 -7.92 5.25
CA GLU A 137 -0.32 -6.59 4.89
C GLU A 137 0.77 -6.62 3.82
N LEU A 138 1.66 -7.61 3.81
CA LEU A 138 2.59 -7.78 2.68
C LEU A 138 1.84 -8.06 1.37
N VAL A 139 0.74 -8.82 1.41
CA VAL A 139 -0.16 -8.95 0.26
C VAL A 139 -0.73 -7.59 -0.17
N THR A 140 -1.20 -6.78 0.79
CA THR A 140 -1.71 -5.43 0.48
C THR A 140 -0.63 -4.58 -0.18
N ILE A 141 0.59 -4.56 0.34
CA ILE A 141 1.73 -3.83 -0.23
C ILE A 141 2.07 -4.33 -1.63
N LEU A 142 2.11 -5.65 -1.85
CA LEU A 142 2.34 -6.21 -3.17
C LEU A 142 1.26 -5.72 -4.14
N ALA A 143 -0.02 -5.83 -3.78
CA ALA A 143 -1.14 -5.38 -4.59
C ALA A 143 -1.12 -3.87 -4.87
N GLU A 144 -0.62 -3.07 -3.92
CA GLU A 144 -0.46 -1.63 -4.08
C GLU A 144 0.59 -1.23 -5.12
N THR A 145 1.33 -2.18 -5.71
CA THR A 145 2.10 -1.95 -6.95
C THR A 145 1.21 -1.38 -8.08
N ILE A 146 -0.09 -1.70 -8.07
CA ILE A 146 -1.08 -1.10 -8.96
C ILE A 146 -1.12 0.43 -8.78
N LEU A 147 -1.15 0.91 -7.55
CA LEU A 147 -1.25 2.35 -7.26
C LEU A 147 0.14 3.02 -7.28
N ILE A 148 1.15 2.29 -6.82
CA ILE A 148 2.50 2.78 -6.56
C ILE A 148 3.49 1.88 -7.34
N PRO A 149 3.71 2.12 -8.64
CA PRO A 149 4.58 1.29 -9.48
C PRO A 149 5.99 1.13 -8.92
N ALA A 150 6.48 2.11 -8.15
CA ALA A 150 7.80 2.07 -7.50
C ALA A 150 8.03 0.85 -6.59
N TYR A 151 6.97 0.17 -6.11
CA TYR A 151 7.11 -1.12 -5.43
C TYR A 151 7.73 -2.19 -6.32
N ALA A 152 7.45 -2.20 -7.62
CA ALA A 152 8.00 -3.18 -8.55
C ALA A 152 9.52 -3.11 -8.68
N LEU A 153 10.12 -1.95 -8.40
CA LEU A 153 11.58 -1.74 -8.46
C LEU A 153 12.31 -2.23 -7.20
N GLN A 154 11.59 -2.67 -6.17
CA GLN A 154 12.21 -3.04 -4.90
C GLN A 154 12.64 -4.51 -4.89
N TYR A 155 13.83 -4.78 -4.35
CA TYR A 155 14.43 -6.12 -4.34
C TYR A 155 13.71 -7.13 -3.45
N TYR A 156 12.92 -6.69 -2.47
CA TYR A 156 12.06 -7.57 -1.68
C TYR A 156 10.83 -8.08 -2.48
N ILE A 157 10.64 -7.62 -3.73
CA ILE A 157 9.68 -8.18 -4.67
C ILE A 157 10.43 -8.82 -5.84
N THR A 158 10.04 -10.04 -6.18
CA THR A 158 10.54 -10.77 -7.34
C THR A 158 9.40 -11.02 -8.31
N TRP A 159 9.74 -11.08 -9.60
CA TRP A 159 8.76 -11.06 -10.68
C TRP A 159 9.04 -12.22 -11.65
N LYS A 160 7.99 -12.95 -12.02
CA LYS A 160 8.04 -14.00 -13.03
C LYS A 160 6.93 -13.76 -14.05
N GLN A 161 7.31 -13.51 -15.31
CA GLN A 161 6.34 -13.48 -16.39
C GLN A 161 5.77 -14.88 -16.61
N LEU A 162 4.44 -15.00 -16.65
CA LEU A 162 3.76 -16.25 -16.95
C LEU A 162 3.29 -16.30 -18.41
N ASN A 163 2.82 -15.16 -18.93
CA ASN A 163 2.43 -14.97 -20.33
C ASN A 163 2.45 -13.45 -20.67
N PRO A 164 2.14 -13.02 -21.90
CA PRO A 164 2.19 -11.61 -22.31
C PRO A 164 1.31 -10.64 -21.51
N ASN A 165 0.33 -11.13 -20.75
CA ASN A 165 -0.64 -10.33 -20.00
C ASN A 165 -0.74 -10.73 -18.52
N CYS A 166 0.18 -11.56 -18.04
CA CYS A 166 0.16 -12.07 -16.67
C CYS A 166 1.58 -12.16 -16.10
N VAL A 167 1.77 -11.54 -14.93
CA VAL A 167 3.03 -11.60 -14.17
C VAL A 167 2.70 -12.06 -12.75
N LYS A 168 3.47 -13.04 -12.26
CA LYS A 168 3.48 -13.40 -10.84
C LYS A 168 4.46 -12.48 -10.10
N GLY A 169 3.96 -11.78 -9.09
CA GLY A 169 4.77 -11.08 -8.11
C GLY A 169 4.89 -11.89 -6.83
N THR A 170 6.08 -11.93 -6.24
CA THR A 170 6.33 -12.56 -4.94
C THR A 170 7.07 -11.57 -4.05
N ILE A 171 6.42 -11.16 -2.95
CA ILE A 171 7.00 -10.33 -1.91
C ILE A 171 7.60 -11.23 -0.83
N ASN A 172 8.87 -11.01 -0.49
CA ASN A 172 9.54 -11.68 0.61
C ASN A 172 10.24 -10.63 1.47
N TYR A 173 9.77 -10.49 2.70
CA TYR A 173 10.35 -9.55 3.65
C TYR A 173 10.52 -10.21 5.01
N LYS A 174 11.78 -10.37 5.43
CA LYS A 174 12.19 -10.91 6.74
C LYS A 174 11.52 -12.23 7.11
N GLY A 175 11.49 -13.15 6.15
CA GLY A 175 11.01 -14.53 6.34
C GLY A 175 9.51 -14.71 6.12
N ILE A 176 8.76 -13.63 5.88
CA ILE A 176 7.34 -13.70 5.49
C ILE A 176 7.25 -13.53 3.98
N CYS A 177 6.59 -14.49 3.33
CA CYS A 177 6.46 -14.56 1.89
C CYS A 177 4.97 -14.62 1.49
N ALA A 178 4.61 -13.85 0.45
CA ALA A 178 3.32 -13.91 -0.21
C ALA A 178 3.48 -13.69 -1.72
N SER A 179 2.58 -14.25 -2.51
CA SER A 179 2.57 -14.10 -3.95
C SER A 179 1.19 -13.72 -4.47
N GLY A 180 1.14 -13.16 -5.68
CA GLY A 180 -0.11 -12.97 -6.41
C GLY A 180 0.13 -12.76 -7.89
N LEU A 181 -0.96 -12.75 -8.64
CA LEU A 181 -0.96 -12.61 -10.09
C LEU A 181 -1.48 -11.23 -10.46
N PHE A 182 -0.74 -10.53 -11.32
CA PHE A 182 -1.14 -9.27 -11.93
C PHE A 182 -1.57 -9.54 -13.37
N TYR A 183 -2.73 -8.99 -13.74
CA TYR A 183 -3.28 -9.10 -15.08
C TYR A 183 -3.25 -7.75 -15.78
N PHE A 184 -2.77 -7.74 -17.03
CA PHE A 184 -2.50 -6.53 -17.79
C PHE A 184 -3.41 -6.45 -19.03
N GLY A 185 -3.91 -5.25 -19.31
CA GLY A 185 -4.63 -4.94 -20.54
C GLY A 185 -3.68 -4.70 -21.72
N GLU A 186 -4.27 -4.53 -22.90
CA GLU A 186 -3.52 -4.31 -24.14
C GLU A 186 -2.77 -2.97 -24.17
N ALA A 187 -3.32 -1.93 -23.53
CA ALA A 187 -2.67 -0.62 -23.42
C ALA A 187 -1.55 -0.58 -22.36
N GLY A 188 -1.19 -1.71 -21.75
CA GLY A 188 -0.15 -1.81 -20.74
C GLY A 188 -0.60 -1.56 -19.30
N GLN A 189 -1.87 -1.19 -19.08
CA GLN A 189 -2.46 -0.96 -17.77
C GLN A 189 -2.63 -2.25 -16.95
N ILE A 190 -2.50 -2.18 -15.62
CA ILE A 190 -2.90 -3.29 -14.74
C ILE A 190 -4.42 -3.25 -14.55
N LEU A 191 -5.10 -4.34 -14.85
CA LEU A 191 -6.54 -4.47 -14.68
C LEU A 191 -6.90 -5.00 -13.29
N SER A 192 -6.10 -5.96 -12.79
CA SER A 192 -6.35 -6.56 -11.49
C SER A 192 -5.11 -7.25 -10.92
N PHE A 193 -5.18 -7.48 -9.61
CA PHE A 193 -4.32 -8.38 -8.86
C PHE A 193 -5.19 -9.41 -8.14
N GLU A 194 -4.72 -10.66 -8.07
CA GLU A 194 -5.34 -11.66 -7.22
C GLU A 194 -4.35 -12.56 -6.49
N THR A 195 -4.78 -13.11 -5.37
CA THR A 195 -3.98 -14.04 -4.58
C THR A 195 -4.86 -14.96 -3.73
N ASN A 196 -4.30 -16.11 -3.34
CA ASN A 196 -4.82 -16.97 -2.27
C ASN A 196 -4.03 -16.82 -0.97
N ASP A 197 -3.02 -15.95 -0.92
CA ASP A 197 -2.11 -15.84 0.22
C ASP A 197 -2.62 -14.93 1.35
N ARG A 198 -3.71 -14.19 1.13
CA ARG A 198 -4.24 -13.24 2.11
C ARG A 198 -5.09 -13.95 3.16
N TYR A 199 -4.83 -13.66 4.43
CA TYR A 199 -5.67 -14.12 5.52
C TYR A 199 -6.91 -13.25 5.71
N TYR A 200 -8.05 -13.92 5.88
CA TYR A 200 -9.32 -13.36 6.28
C TYR A 200 -9.61 -13.80 7.72
N THR A 201 -10.08 -12.88 8.57
CA THR A 201 -10.55 -13.20 9.91
C THR A 201 -12.03 -13.60 9.86
N THR A 202 -12.33 -14.83 10.23
CA THR A 202 -13.70 -15.34 10.32
C THR A 202 -14.46 -14.68 11.48
N LYS A 203 -15.78 -14.91 11.55
CA LYS A 203 -16.59 -14.44 12.70
C LYS A 203 -16.19 -15.08 14.03
N THR A 204 -15.57 -16.26 13.99
CA THR A 204 -15.07 -16.97 15.18
C THR A 204 -13.68 -16.50 15.61
N GLY A 205 -13.05 -15.60 14.83
CA GLY A 205 -11.71 -15.08 15.11
C GLY A 205 -10.58 -15.88 14.48
N GLU A 206 -10.88 -16.92 13.71
CA GLU A 206 -9.88 -17.74 13.01
C GLU A 206 -9.32 -17.01 11.78
N TYR A 207 -8.04 -17.25 11.48
CA TYR A 207 -7.40 -16.76 10.27
C TYR A 207 -7.43 -17.84 9.19
N VAL A 208 -8.10 -17.56 8.07
CA VAL A 208 -8.20 -18.47 6.93
C VAL A 208 -7.70 -17.81 5.66
N GLN A 209 -6.83 -18.49 4.92
CA GLN A 209 -6.41 -18.01 3.61
C GLN A 209 -7.60 -18.00 2.66
N THR A 210 -7.89 -16.84 2.07
CA THR A 210 -9.06 -16.63 1.23
C THR A 210 -8.65 -15.90 -0.04
N ARG A 211 -9.24 -16.29 -1.17
CA ARG A 211 -8.99 -15.63 -2.44
C ARG A 211 -9.36 -14.14 -2.34
N TRP A 212 -8.40 -13.29 -2.64
CA TRP A 212 -8.52 -11.84 -2.52
C TRP A 212 -8.11 -11.18 -3.83
N LEU A 213 -8.88 -10.17 -4.22
CA LEU A 213 -8.67 -9.43 -5.46
C LEU A 213 -8.60 -7.94 -5.20
N ALA A 214 -7.75 -7.26 -5.96
CA ALA A 214 -7.78 -5.83 -6.18
C ALA A 214 -8.07 -5.59 -7.66
N ARG A 215 -9.07 -4.75 -7.97
CA ARG A 215 -9.53 -4.45 -9.33
C ARG A 215 -9.41 -2.95 -9.60
N VAL A 216 -8.97 -2.61 -10.80
CA VAL A 216 -9.00 -1.23 -11.31
C VAL A 216 -10.09 -1.13 -12.37
N ASP A 217 -11.08 -0.29 -12.12
CA ASP A 217 -12.22 -0.11 -13.03
C ASP A 217 -11.96 0.97 -14.09
N SER A 218 -11.10 1.94 -13.77
CA SER A 218 -10.73 3.01 -14.69
C SER A 218 -9.39 3.64 -14.33
N TYR A 219 -8.78 4.28 -15.33
CA TYR A 219 -7.60 5.12 -15.22
C TYR A 219 -7.92 6.54 -15.69
N ARG A 220 -7.12 7.51 -15.25
CA ARG A 220 -7.20 8.88 -15.74
C ARG A 220 -5.82 9.51 -15.96
N PRO A 221 -5.71 10.50 -16.86
CA PRO A 221 -4.46 11.22 -17.07
C PRO A 221 -3.97 11.92 -15.79
N HIS A 222 -2.67 11.84 -15.52
CA HIS A 222 -2.01 12.48 -14.40
C HIS A 222 -0.51 12.64 -14.68
N HIS A 223 0.00 13.87 -14.63
CA HIS A 223 1.43 14.21 -14.80
C HIS A 223 2.16 13.49 -15.96
N GLY A 224 1.59 13.52 -17.17
CA GLY A 224 2.24 12.92 -18.35
C GLY A 224 2.06 11.40 -18.48
N GLY A 225 1.31 10.78 -17.58
CA GLY A 225 0.91 9.38 -17.68
C GLY A 225 -0.50 9.15 -17.16
N ASN A 226 -0.75 7.99 -16.56
CA ASN A 226 -2.06 7.59 -16.04
C ASN A 226 -1.95 7.08 -14.61
N ILE A 227 -2.96 7.38 -13.80
CA ILE A 227 -3.14 6.76 -12.47
C ILE A 227 -4.48 6.01 -12.41
N PRO A 228 -4.58 4.94 -11.60
CA PRO A 228 -5.86 4.30 -11.30
C PRO A 228 -6.83 5.36 -10.74
N SER A 229 -8.02 5.48 -11.32
CA SER A 229 -9.04 6.42 -10.88
C SER A 229 -10.19 5.75 -10.14
N ALA A 230 -10.47 4.48 -10.38
CA ALA A 230 -11.46 3.72 -9.61
C ALA A 230 -10.88 2.36 -9.22
N PHE A 231 -10.85 2.10 -7.93
CA PHE A 231 -10.21 0.92 -7.34
C PHE A 231 -11.17 0.22 -6.39
N ALA A 232 -11.19 -1.11 -6.42
CA ALA A 232 -11.99 -1.94 -5.52
C ALA A 232 -11.21 -3.14 -4.98
N THR A 233 -11.56 -3.59 -3.79
CA THR A 233 -11.01 -4.82 -3.18
C THR A 233 -12.13 -5.77 -2.80
N ILE A 234 -11.89 -7.05 -3.08
CA ILE A 234 -12.93 -8.09 -3.09
C ILE A 234 -12.38 -9.34 -2.41
N TRP A 235 -13.15 -9.88 -1.46
CA TRP A 235 -12.96 -11.26 -1.01
C TRP A 235 -13.84 -12.17 -1.86
N ARG A 236 -13.25 -13.17 -2.52
CA ARG A 236 -14.01 -14.22 -3.18
C ARG A 236 -14.23 -15.35 -2.19
N ARG A 237 -15.48 -15.52 -1.76
CA ARG A 237 -15.88 -16.49 -0.74
C ARG A 237 -16.91 -17.45 -1.32
N PRO A 238 -17.11 -18.63 -0.71
CA PRO A 238 -18.13 -19.58 -1.15
C PRO A 238 -19.54 -18.98 -1.23
N GLU A 239 -19.87 -18.02 -0.36
CA GLU A 239 -21.18 -17.36 -0.33
C GLU A 239 -21.30 -16.20 -1.33
N GLY A 240 -20.23 -15.91 -2.09
CA GLY A 240 -20.18 -14.89 -3.13
C GLY A 240 -19.08 -13.84 -2.94
N ASP A 241 -18.86 -13.06 -4.00
CA ASP A 241 -17.88 -11.98 -4.05
C ASP A 241 -18.28 -10.84 -3.10
N PHE A 242 -17.44 -10.59 -2.10
CA PHE A 242 -17.59 -9.53 -1.13
C PHE A 242 -16.65 -8.37 -1.45
N GLU A 243 -17.09 -7.50 -2.35
CA GLU A 243 -16.47 -6.18 -2.55
C GLU A 243 -16.68 -5.34 -1.27
N TYR A 244 -15.60 -5.02 -0.55
CA TYR A 244 -15.70 -4.42 0.79
C TYR A 244 -15.11 -3.03 0.89
N PHE A 245 -14.19 -2.67 0.00
CA PHE A 245 -13.67 -1.31 -0.12
C PHE A 245 -13.62 -0.90 -1.58
N LYS A 246 -14.02 0.34 -1.85
CA LYS A 246 -13.82 0.98 -3.15
C LYS A 246 -13.52 2.47 -2.97
N GLY A 247 -12.76 3.04 -3.90
CA GLY A 247 -12.44 4.46 -3.86
C GLY A 247 -12.01 5.03 -5.20
N THR A 248 -12.02 6.35 -5.25
CA THR A 248 -11.55 7.17 -6.36
C THR A 248 -10.30 7.92 -5.91
N ILE A 249 -9.23 7.84 -6.68
CA ILE A 249 -7.95 8.45 -6.34
C ILE A 249 -7.84 9.80 -7.02
N ALA A 250 -7.61 10.85 -6.22
CA ALA A 250 -7.41 12.23 -6.63
C ALA A 250 -6.02 12.43 -7.27
N ALA A 251 -4.99 12.01 -6.56
CA ALA A 251 -3.60 12.19 -6.94
C ALA A 251 -2.73 11.18 -6.20
N ILE A 252 -1.54 10.93 -6.74
CA ILE A 252 -0.50 10.17 -6.08
C ILE A 252 0.74 11.05 -6.05
N ARG A 253 1.16 11.43 -4.84
CA ARG A 253 2.26 12.36 -4.62
C ARG A 253 3.50 11.62 -4.19
N TYR A 254 4.58 11.81 -4.95
CA TYR A 254 5.88 11.22 -4.68
C TYR A 254 6.79 12.24 -4.01
N THR A 255 7.35 11.87 -2.86
CA THR A 255 8.44 12.60 -2.22
C THR A 255 9.74 11.87 -2.55
N PRO A 256 10.66 12.47 -3.32
CA PRO A 256 11.93 11.85 -3.66
C PRO A 256 12.84 11.72 -2.42
N PHE A 257 13.93 10.97 -2.54
CA PHE A 257 15.06 11.12 -1.61
C PHE A 257 15.69 12.48 -1.82
N GLU A 258 16.14 13.12 -0.74
CA GLU A 258 17.04 14.25 -0.90
C GLU A 258 18.38 13.72 -1.39
N THR A 259 18.66 13.93 -2.68
CA THR A 259 19.99 13.74 -3.24
C THR A 259 20.81 14.98 -2.95
N PHE A 260 21.71 14.92 -1.97
CA PHE A 260 22.78 15.92 -1.87
C PHE A 260 23.72 15.70 -3.05
N GLY A 261 23.97 16.77 -3.82
CA GLY A 261 24.63 16.73 -5.12
C GLY A 261 25.91 15.88 -5.15
N VAL A 262 26.01 15.04 -6.17
CA VAL A 262 27.18 14.21 -6.47
C VAL A 262 28.34 15.12 -6.89
N GLY A 263 29.18 15.49 -5.93
CA GLY A 263 30.48 16.15 -6.15
C GLY A 263 31.66 15.41 -5.52
N ALA A 264 31.44 14.27 -4.86
CA ALA A 264 32.51 13.52 -4.20
C ALA A 264 32.95 12.34 -5.06
N LYS A 265 34.23 12.35 -5.46
CA LYS A 265 34.91 11.22 -6.13
C LYS A 265 34.79 9.94 -5.29
N PRO A 266 34.68 8.75 -5.92
CA PRO A 266 34.63 7.49 -5.19
C PRO A 266 35.99 7.25 -4.52
N GLY A 267 36.03 7.32 -3.18
CA GLY A 267 37.25 7.06 -2.41
C GLY A 267 37.30 7.64 -0.99
N ALA A 268 36.44 8.59 -0.63
CA ALA A 268 36.41 9.14 0.72
C ALA A 268 35.22 8.59 1.52
N VAL A 269 35.46 7.54 2.32
CA VAL A 269 34.56 7.21 3.44
C VAL A 269 34.69 8.34 4.46
N ASN A 270 33.73 9.25 4.50
CA ASN A 270 33.64 10.25 5.56
C ASN A 270 32.30 10.10 6.28
N SER A 271 32.36 9.57 7.49
CA SER A 271 31.25 9.19 8.36
C SER A 271 30.52 10.38 9.01
N ARG A 272 30.34 11.50 8.30
CA ARG A 272 29.75 12.73 8.85
C ARG A 272 28.83 13.45 7.89
N TYR A 273 27.83 12.77 7.32
CA TYR A 273 26.71 13.45 6.66
C TYR A 273 25.41 12.70 6.93
N ILE A 274 24.83 12.95 8.11
CA ILE A 274 23.45 12.59 8.43
C ILE A 274 22.76 13.87 8.91
N SER A 275 22.32 14.70 7.98
CA SER A 275 21.21 15.63 8.25
C SER A 275 19.92 14.95 7.80
N HIS A 276 18.92 14.91 8.67
CA HIS A 276 17.61 14.30 8.43
C HIS A 276 16.61 15.39 8.03
N PRO A 277 16.20 15.46 6.76
CA PRO A 277 15.14 16.38 6.38
C PRO A 277 13.80 15.80 6.82
N LYS A 278 13.04 16.59 7.57
CA LYS A 278 11.70 16.24 8.05
C LYS A 278 10.78 16.00 6.86
N LEU A 279 10.11 14.85 6.79
CA LEU A 279 8.98 14.66 5.87
C LEU A 279 7.89 15.68 6.23
N ALA A 280 7.57 16.57 5.30
CA ALA A 280 6.38 17.39 5.36
C ALA A 280 5.20 16.54 4.85
N PHE A 281 4.42 16.00 5.78
CA PHE A 281 3.09 15.46 5.50
C PHE A 281 2.05 16.50 5.94
N PRO A 282 0.89 16.61 5.27
CA PRO A 282 -0.22 17.43 5.75
C PRO A 282 -0.74 16.99 7.13
#